data_AF-A0A967SQY8-F1
#
_entry.id   AF-A0A967SQY8-F1
#
_cell.length_a   1.000
_cell.length_b   1.000
_cell.length_c   1.000
_cell.angle_alpha   90.00
_cell.angle_beta   90.00
_cell.angle_gamma   90.00
#
_symmetry.space_group_name_H-M   'P 1'
#
loop_
_entity.id
_entity.type
_entity.pdbx_description
1 polymer ?
#
loop_
_entity_poly.entity_id
_entity_poly.type
_entity_poly.pdbx_seq_one_letter_code
_entity_poly.pdbx_strand_id
1 'polypeptide(L)'
;GDVDTLAIDLGDPSELARALAGRDLVIGAVPGPMGFDSLARVLDHGTDVVDISFFEEDAFRLHDGAVRAGRVAVVDAGVAPGLSNLILGHWEHRLRSVRRFECLVGGIPAEPTAPWEYKAPFSPIDVIAEYTRPARLRRRGETVTLPALSEVETVEVAEVGTLEAFNT
;
A
#
# COMPACT_ATOMS: atom_id res chain seq x y z
N GLY A 1 -13.24 19.39 -14.79
CA GLY A 1 -12.02 20.15 -15.07
C GLY A 1 -11.24 19.36 -16.08
N ASP A 2 -10.59 20.05 -17.01
CA ASP A 2 -9.79 19.38 -18.04
C ASP A 2 -8.54 18.76 -17.40
N VAL A 3 -8.20 17.55 -17.83
CA VAL A 3 -7.02 16.80 -17.36
C VAL A 3 -6.03 16.74 -18.50
N ASP A 4 -4.84 17.30 -18.29
CA ASP A 4 -3.74 17.15 -19.23
C ASP A 4 -3.09 15.78 -19.05
N THR A 5 -2.93 15.05 -20.15
CA THR A 5 -2.30 13.72 -20.15
C THR A 5 -0.93 13.79 -20.80
N LEU A 6 0.04 13.09 -20.20
CA LEU A 6 1.37 12.92 -20.76
C LEU A 6 1.76 11.44 -20.69
N ALA A 7 2.30 10.91 -21.78
CA ALA A 7 2.98 9.62 -21.78
C ALA A 7 4.46 9.84 -21.44
N ILE A 8 4.95 9.15 -20.42
CA ILE A 8 6.35 9.15 -20.00
C ILE A 8 6.79 7.73 -19.60
N ASP A 9 8.08 7.48 -19.71
CA ASP A 9 8.77 6.39 -19.03
C ASP A 9 9.29 6.89 -17.67
N LEU A 10 8.76 6.36 -16.57
CA LEU A 10 9.24 6.67 -15.21
C LEU A 10 10.67 6.18 -14.96
N GLY A 11 11.15 5.24 -15.78
CA GLY A 11 12.52 4.77 -15.86
C GLY A 11 13.50 5.82 -16.38
N ASP A 12 13.05 6.76 -17.22
CA ASP A 12 13.86 7.83 -17.80
C ASP A 12 13.88 9.08 -16.89
N PRO A 13 15.04 9.44 -16.30
CA PRO A 13 15.13 10.60 -15.41
C PRO A 13 14.79 11.92 -16.08
N SER A 14 15.04 12.05 -17.39
CA SER A 14 14.80 13.28 -18.14
C SER A 14 13.30 13.48 -18.41
N GLU A 15 12.58 12.41 -18.71
CA GLU A 15 11.14 12.46 -18.90
C GLU A 15 10.40 12.71 -17.59
N LEU A 16 10.84 12.05 -16.50
CA LEU A 16 10.30 12.30 -15.17
C LEU A 16 10.52 13.75 -14.74
N ALA A 17 11.74 14.28 -14.87
CA ALA A 17 12.03 15.68 -14.52
C ALA A 17 11.15 16.66 -15.32
N ARG A 18 10.90 16.38 -16.60
CA ARG A 18 10.00 17.19 -17.44
C ARG A 18 8.54 17.10 -16.97
N ALA A 19 8.09 15.93 -16.54
CA ALA A 19 6.74 15.73 -16.04
C ALA A 19 6.50 16.42 -14.68
N LEU A 20 7.53 16.45 -13.82
CA LEU A 20 7.48 17.05 -12.49
C LEU A 20 7.72 18.57 -12.49
N ALA A 21 8.29 19.12 -13.57
CA ALA A 21 8.61 20.54 -13.67
C ALA A 21 7.37 21.43 -13.39
N GLY A 22 7.48 22.28 -12.37
CA GLY A 22 6.43 23.22 -11.97
C GLY A 22 5.22 22.57 -11.29
N ARG A 23 5.35 21.34 -10.78
CA ARG A 23 4.32 20.66 -9.99
C ARG A 23 4.62 20.78 -8.50
N ASP A 24 3.59 21.05 -7.71
CA ASP A 24 3.71 21.20 -6.27
C ASP A 24 3.58 19.88 -5.52
N LEU A 25 2.83 18.92 -6.07
CA LEU A 25 2.49 17.65 -5.46
C LEU A 25 2.39 16.55 -6.52
N VAL A 26 2.90 15.37 -6.17
CA VAL A 26 2.71 14.13 -6.93
C VAL A 26 1.79 13.17 -6.17
N ILE A 27 0.89 12.52 -6.90
CA ILE A 27 0.12 11.37 -6.40
C ILE A 27 0.70 10.12 -7.06
N GLY A 28 1.40 9.30 -6.29
CA GLY A 28 1.99 8.04 -6.74
C GLY A 28 0.95 6.91 -6.72
N ALA A 29 0.76 6.25 -7.86
CA ALA A 29 -0.17 5.11 -8.02
C ALA A 29 0.36 4.14 -9.07
N VAL A 30 1.59 3.65 -8.86
CA VAL A 30 2.30 2.75 -9.77
C VAL A 30 2.24 1.30 -9.27
N PRO A 31 2.49 0.29 -10.12
CA PRO A 31 2.62 -1.09 -9.66
C PRO A 31 3.72 -1.23 -8.61
N GLY A 32 3.54 -2.15 -7.66
CA GLY A 32 4.42 -2.23 -6.49
C GLY A 32 5.92 -2.39 -6.79
N PRO A 33 6.35 -3.17 -7.79
CA PRO A 33 7.77 -3.27 -8.16
C PRO A 33 8.44 -1.95 -8.59
N MET A 34 7.64 -0.93 -8.92
CA MET A 34 8.13 0.41 -9.30
C MET A 34 8.00 1.43 -8.18
N GLY A 35 7.28 1.11 -7.10
CA GLY A 35 6.83 2.07 -6.09
C GLY A 35 7.98 2.80 -5.39
N PHE A 36 8.90 2.05 -4.78
CA PHE A 36 9.99 2.63 -3.99
C PHE A 36 10.91 3.52 -4.83
N ASP A 37 11.31 3.05 -6.02
CA ASP A 37 12.19 3.80 -6.92
C ASP A 37 11.50 5.05 -7.47
N SER A 38 10.21 4.97 -7.79
CA SER A 38 9.43 6.14 -8.24
C SER A 38 9.32 7.19 -7.14
N LEU A 39 9.00 6.77 -5.91
CA LEU A 39 8.95 7.63 -4.73
C LEU A 39 10.29 8.34 -4.48
N ALA A 40 11.39 7.58 -4.52
CA ALA A 40 12.74 8.13 -4.33
C ALA A 40 13.07 9.20 -5.38
N ARG A 41 12.81 8.94 -6.67
CA ARG A 41 13.09 9.87 -7.76
C ARG A 41 12.25 11.15 -7.67
N VAL A 42 10.98 11.04 -7.26
CA VAL A 42 10.11 12.21 -7.03
C VAL A 42 10.67 13.09 -5.91
N LEU A 43 11.09 12.48 -4.80
CA LEU A 43 11.71 13.20 -3.69
C LEU A 43 13.06 13.84 -4.08
N ASP A 44 13.88 13.13 -4.85
CA ASP A 44 15.16 13.64 -5.37
C ASP A 44 14.96 14.83 -6.32
N HIS A 45 13.86 14.88 -7.05
CA HIS A 45 13.47 16.04 -7.87
C HIS A 45 12.98 17.22 -7.02
N GLY A 46 12.74 17.02 -5.73
CA GLY A 46 12.28 18.06 -4.82
C GLY A 46 10.79 18.35 -4.94
N THR A 47 9.96 17.33 -5.11
CA THR A 47 8.50 17.47 -5.12
C THR A 47 7.88 16.68 -3.97
N ASP A 48 6.88 17.25 -3.32
CA ASP A 48 6.13 16.55 -2.28
C ASP A 48 5.27 15.44 -2.91
N VAL A 49 4.99 14.39 -2.14
CA VAL A 49 4.35 13.18 -2.68
C VAL A 49 3.39 12.53 -1.69
N VAL A 50 2.24 12.10 -2.20
CA VAL A 50 1.32 11.17 -1.53
C VAL A 50 1.27 9.90 -2.38
N ASP A 51 1.60 8.76 -1.80
CA ASP A 51 1.76 7.50 -2.54
C ASP A 51 0.83 6.41 -1.99
N ILE A 52 0.03 5.81 -2.86
CA ILE A 52 -0.82 4.66 -2.55
C ILE A 52 -0.17 3.32 -2.95
N SER A 53 0.93 3.36 -3.70
CA SER A 53 1.63 2.18 -4.19
C SER A 53 2.28 1.44 -3.02
N PHE A 54 2.07 0.12 -2.95
CA PHE A 54 2.79 -0.74 -2.01
C PHE A 54 4.21 -1.01 -2.53
N PHE A 55 5.20 -1.07 -1.63
CA PHE A 55 6.55 -1.58 -1.94
C PHE A 55 7.12 -2.32 -0.73
N GLU A 56 8.03 -3.27 -0.95
CA GLU A 56 8.55 -4.14 0.13
C GLU A 56 9.62 -3.43 0.98
N GLU A 57 10.30 -2.46 0.37
CA GLU A 57 11.35 -1.67 0.99
C GLU A 57 10.82 -0.80 2.13
N ASP A 58 11.68 -0.56 3.11
CA ASP A 58 11.38 0.40 4.19
C ASP A 58 11.41 1.84 3.66
N ALA A 59 10.26 2.51 3.62
CA ALA A 59 10.13 3.92 3.23
C ALA A 59 10.99 4.86 4.07
N PHE A 60 11.30 4.52 5.33
CA PHE A 60 12.13 5.33 6.21
C PHE A 60 13.59 5.44 5.72
N ARG A 61 14.02 4.57 4.77
CA ARG A 61 15.30 4.73 4.07
C ARG A 61 15.42 6.06 3.32
N LEU A 62 14.29 6.67 2.95
CA LEU A 62 14.23 7.96 2.26
C LEU A 62 14.06 9.16 3.21
N HIS A 63 13.83 8.90 4.51
CA HIS A 63 13.46 9.93 5.50
C HIS A 63 14.49 11.06 5.59
N ASP A 64 15.76 10.72 5.83
CA ASP A 64 16.81 11.73 6.01
C ASP A 64 17.02 12.57 4.73
N GLY A 65 16.85 11.95 3.56
CA GLY A 65 16.92 12.63 2.27
C GLY A 65 15.79 13.65 2.12
N ALA A 66 14.55 13.22 2.35
CA ALA A 66 13.37 14.07 2.29
C ALA A 66 13.45 15.24 3.27
N VAL A 67 13.85 14.99 4.53
CA VAL A 67 14.01 16.03 5.56
C VAL A 67 15.06 17.08 5.14
N ARG A 68 16.24 16.64 4.64
CA ARG A 68 17.27 17.58 4.16
C ARG A 68 16.81 18.41 2.96
N ALA A 69 16.00 17.82 2.08
CA ALA A 69 15.44 18.50 0.92
C ALA A 69 14.22 19.39 1.26
N GLY A 70 13.74 19.36 2.50
CA GLY A 70 12.54 20.08 2.94
C GLY A 70 11.27 19.55 2.27
N ARG A 71 11.21 18.24 2.00
CA ARG A 71 10.10 17.58 1.29
C ARG A 71 9.31 16.65 2.19
N VAL A 72 8.05 16.46 1.82
CA VAL A 72 7.10 15.59 2.53
C VAL A 72 6.71 14.42 1.63
N ALA A 73 6.78 13.21 2.22
CA ALA A 73 6.20 12.00 1.64
C ALA A 73 5.16 11.43 2.59
N VAL A 74 3.94 11.22 2.09
CA VAL A 74 2.90 10.42 2.76
C VAL A 74 2.78 9.12 1.99
N VAL A 75 3.40 8.06 2.52
CA VAL A 75 3.31 6.71 1.95
C VAL A 75 2.16 5.94 2.58
N ASP A 76 1.86 4.75 2.05
CA ASP A 76 0.77 3.91 2.53
C ASP A 76 -0.57 4.67 2.55
N ALA A 77 -0.83 5.54 1.56
CA ALA A 77 -2.02 6.39 1.55
C ALA A 77 -3.28 5.67 1.01
N GLY A 78 -3.43 4.38 1.33
CA GLY A 78 -4.48 3.49 0.81
C GLY A 78 -5.48 3.01 1.85
N VAL A 79 -6.03 1.82 1.63
CA VAL A 79 -6.94 1.14 2.57
C VAL A 79 -6.15 0.32 3.58
N ALA A 80 -5.35 -0.64 3.11
CA ALA A 80 -4.41 -1.41 3.91
C ALA A 80 -3.19 -1.78 3.03
N PRO A 81 -2.03 -1.16 3.25
CA PRO A 81 -1.74 -0.18 4.31
C PRO A 81 -2.41 1.20 4.06
N GLY A 82 -2.70 1.94 5.14
CA GLY A 82 -3.31 3.29 5.10
C GLY A 82 -4.41 3.53 6.10
N LEU A 83 -5.68 3.44 5.71
CA LEU A 83 -6.81 3.52 6.65
C LEU A 83 -6.65 2.55 7.82
N SER A 84 -6.14 1.34 7.58
CA SER A 84 -5.80 0.38 8.63
C SER A 84 -4.79 0.95 9.65
N ASN A 85 -3.74 1.61 9.16
CA ASN A 85 -2.71 2.26 9.98
C ASN A 85 -3.31 3.42 10.79
N LEU A 86 -4.13 4.26 10.16
CA LEU A 86 -4.80 5.38 10.81
C LEU A 86 -5.78 4.93 11.89
N ILE A 87 -6.56 3.87 11.64
CA ILE A 87 -7.50 3.29 12.61
C ILE A 87 -6.74 2.76 13.82
N LEU A 88 -5.67 1.99 13.61
CA LEU A 88 -4.84 1.50 14.72
C LEU A 88 -4.22 2.66 15.50
N GLY A 89 -3.61 3.63 14.82
CA GLY A 89 -2.99 4.80 15.46
C GLY A 89 -3.99 5.62 16.29
N HIS A 90 -5.21 5.82 15.78
CA HIS A 90 -6.27 6.51 16.52
C HIS A 90 -6.66 5.77 17.81
N TRP A 91 -6.82 4.44 17.74
CA TRP A 91 -7.18 3.65 18.93
C TRP A 91 -6.03 3.50 19.92
N GLU A 92 -4.79 3.43 19.45
CA GLU A 92 -3.60 3.47 20.29
C GLU A 92 -3.56 4.76 21.12
N HIS A 93 -3.76 5.91 20.46
CA HIS A 93 -3.82 7.21 21.13
C HIS A 93 -4.95 7.29 22.17
N ARG A 94 -6.14 6.75 21.85
CA ARG A 94 -7.32 6.82 22.75
C ARG A 94 -7.29 5.82 23.90
N LEU A 95 -6.82 4.60 23.67
CA LEU A 95 -6.82 3.52 24.66
C LEU A 95 -5.54 3.48 25.49
N ARG A 96 -4.53 4.30 25.17
CA ARG A 96 -3.15 4.31 25.73
C ARG A 96 -2.34 3.04 25.48
N SER A 97 -2.99 1.88 25.30
CA SER A 97 -2.33 0.63 24.96
C SER A 97 -3.28 -0.32 24.21
N VAL A 98 -2.83 -0.82 23.07
CA VAL A 98 -3.50 -1.87 22.30
C VAL A 98 -2.73 -3.18 22.51
N ARG A 99 -3.39 -4.22 23.05
CA ARG A 99 -2.75 -5.53 23.29
C ARG A 99 -2.84 -6.49 22.11
N ARG A 100 -3.87 -6.33 21.29
CA ARG A 100 -4.15 -7.14 20.09
C ARG A 100 -4.85 -6.23 19.09
N PHE A 101 -4.41 -6.30 17.84
CA PHE A 101 -5.03 -5.65 16.70
C PHE A 101 -5.11 -6.69 15.59
N GLU A 102 -6.29 -6.84 15.02
CA GLU A 102 -6.57 -7.71 13.88
C GLU A 102 -7.31 -6.88 12.85
N CYS A 103 -6.82 -6.93 11.62
CA CYS A 103 -7.34 -6.17 10.50
C CYS A 103 -7.61 -7.15 9.36
N LEU A 104 -8.89 -7.36 9.08
CA LEU A 104 -9.33 -8.11 7.92
C LEU A 104 -9.79 -7.10 6.88
N VAL A 105 -9.22 -7.20 5.67
CA VAL A 105 -9.55 -6.34 4.54
C VAL A 105 -9.76 -7.23 3.32
N GLY A 106 -10.79 -6.93 2.54
CA GLY A 106 -11.09 -7.67 1.32
C GLY A 106 -11.69 -6.75 0.26
N GLY A 107 -11.21 -6.89 -0.97
CA GLY A 107 -11.80 -6.30 -2.17
C GLY A 107 -12.43 -7.40 -3.02
N ILE A 108 -13.70 -7.71 -2.77
CA ILE A 108 -14.44 -8.79 -3.44
C ILE A 108 -15.50 -8.23 -4.39
N PRO A 109 -15.85 -8.94 -5.48
CA PRO A 109 -16.90 -8.51 -6.38
C PRO A 109 -18.27 -8.56 -5.69
N ALA A 110 -19.13 -7.59 -5.97
CA ALA A 110 -20.52 -7.59 -5.49
C ALA A 110 -21.34 -8.76 -6.05
N GLU A 111 -21.01 -9.21 -7.27
CA GLU A 111 -21.59 -10.37 -7.92
C GLU A 111 -20.47 -11.38 -8.25
N PRO A 112 -20.24 -12.39 -7.38
CA PRO A 112 -19.20 -13.39 -7.62
C PRO A 112 -19.58 -14.31 -8.79
N THR A 113 -18.61 -14.57 -9.67
CA THR A 113 -18.77 -15.50 -10.79
C THR A 113 -17.68 -16.57 -10.76
N ALA A 114 -18.10 -17.83 -10.88
CA ALA A 114 -17.19 -18.97 -11.00
C ALA A 114 -16.21 -18.83 -12.20
N PRO A 115 -15.01 -19.46 -12.14
CA PRO A 115 -14.57 -20.40 -11.10
C PRO A 115 -13.84 -19.75 -9.92
N TRP A 116 -13.53 -18.45 -10.00
CA TRP A 116 -12.67 -17.78 -9.01
C TRP A 116 -13.43 -16.95 -8.00
N GLU A 117 -14.66 -16.53 -8.34
CA GLU A 117 -15.49 -15.65 -7.49
C GLU A 117 -14.75 -14.35 -7.10
N TYR A 118 -13.76 -13.96 -7.90
CA TYR A 118 -12.83 -12.87 -7.62
C TYR A 118 -12.56 -12.02 -8.87
N LYS A 119 -12.31 -10.73 -8.66
CA LYS A 119 -11.88 -9.78 -9.68
C LYS A 119 -10.83 -8.87 -9.08
N ALA A 120 -9.66 -8.76 -9.74
CA ALA A 120 -8.59 -7.88 -9.30
C ALA A 120 -9.08 -6.41 -9.24
N PRO A 121 -9.12 -5.79 -8.05
CA PRO A 121 -9.58 -4.40 -7.90
C PRO A 121 -8.46 -3.37 -8.09
N PHE A 122 -7.21 -3.83 -8.16
CA PHE A 122 -6.00 -3.05 -8.41
C PHE A 122 -5.01 -3.87 -9.26
N SER A 123 -3.76 -3.40 -9.35
CA SER A 123 -2.67 -4.06 -10.08
C SER A 123 -2.68 -5.59 -9.90
N PRO A 124 -2.88 -6.37 -10.99
CA PRO A 124 -2.95 -7.83 -10.90
C PRO A 124 -1.67 -8.49 -10.38
N ILE A 125 -0.50 -7.86 -10.63
CA ILE A 125 0.78 -8.35 -10.11
C ILE A 125 0.80 -8.23 -8.59
N ASP A 126 0.29 -7.11 -8.05
CA ASP A 126 0.24 -6.89 -6.60
C ASP A 126 -0.79 -7.81 -5.94
N VAL A 127 -1.93 -8.07 -6.60
CA VAL A 127 -2.89 -9.09 -6.15
C VAL A 127 -2.19 -10.45 -6.04
N ILE A 128 -1.47 -10.91 -7.07
CA ILE A 128 -0.77 -12.22 -6.99
C ILE A 128 0.31 -12.21 -5.90
N ALA A 129 1.00 -11.08 -5.70
CA ALA A 129 2.01 -10.94 -4.67
C ALA A 129 1.43 -11.20 -3.26
N GLU A 130 0.21 -10.76 -2.96
CA GLU A 130 -0.46 -11.03 -1.68
C GLU A 130 -0.67 -12.53 -1.41
N TYR A 131 -0.87 -13.35 -2.44
CA TYR A 131 -1.08 -14.80 -2.29
C TYR A 131 0.22 -15.61 -2.28
N THR A 132 1.36 -14.99 -2.60
CA THR A 132 2.66 -15.68 -2.74
C THR A 132 3.70 -15.22 -1.74
N ARG A 133 3.56 -14.00 -1.20
CA ARG A 133 4.50 -13.42 -0.23
C ARG A 133 4.29 -14.02 1.16
N PRO A 134 5.37 -14.43 1.85
CA PRO A 134 5.29 -14.81 3.26
C PRO A 134 4.70 -13.68 4.12
N ALA A 135 3.71 -14.00 4.94
CA ALA A 135 3.06 -13.03 5.81
C ALA A 135 3.96 -12.66 6.97
N ARG A 136 4.11 -11.36 7.25
CA ARG A 136 4.86 -10.85 8.41
C ARG A 136 3.88 -10.30 9.44
N LEU A 137 3.93 -10.85 10.64
CA LEU A 137 3.01 -10.49 11.72
C LEU A 137 3.73 -10.35 13.05
N ARG A 138 3.06 -9.78 14.05
CA ARG A 138 3.59 -9.63 15.40
C ARG A 138 2.81 -10.52 16.38
N ARG A 139 3.46 -11.54 16.93
CA ARG A 139 2.89 -12.47 17.92
C ARG A 139 3.66 -12.41 19.23
N ARG A 140 2.95 -12.19 20.33
CA ARG A 140 3.54 -12.09 21.68
C ARG A 140 4.70 -11.08 21.77
N GLY A 141 4.61 -10.00 20.98
CA GLY A 141 5.61 -8.94 20.92
C GLY A 141 6.73 -9.16 19.92
N GLU A 142 6.86 -10.35 19.35
CA GLU A 142 7.91 -10.73 18.40
C GLU A 142 7.40 -10.72 16.96
N THR A 143 8.25 -10.29 16.03
CA THR A 143 7.98 -10.41 14.60
C THR A 143 8.17 -11.87 14.18
N VAL A 144 7.16 -12.44 13.53
CA VAL A 144 7.22 -13.78 12.95
C VAL A 144 6.83 -13.72 11.49
N THR A 145 7.43 -14.61 10.69
CA THR A 145 7.10 -14.78 9.28
C THR A 145 6.49 -16.16 9.08
N LEU A 146 5.33 -16.21 8.44
CA LEU A 146 4.64 -17.46 8.12
C LEU A 146 4.55 -17.65 6.60
N PRO A 147 4.41 -18.90 6.11
CA PRO A 147 4.14 -19.14 4.69
C PRO A 147 2.91 -18.37 4.20
N ALA A 148 2.89 -17.98 2.93
CA ALA A 148 1.70 -17.41 2.30
C ALA A 148 0.51 -18.37 2.43
N LEU A 149 -0.70 -17.82 2.55
CA LEU A 149 -1.95 -18.60 2.70
C LEU A 149 -1.96 -19.54 3.92
N SER A 150 -1.15 -19.25 4.94
CA SER A 150 -1.16 -20.02 6.19
C SER A 150 -2.25 -19.55 7.14
N GLU A 151 -2.73 -20.49 7.96
CA GLU A 151 -3.75 -20.26 8.98
C GLU A 151 -5.04 -19.66 8.41
N VAL A 152 -5.49 -20.22 7.27
CA VAL A 152 -6.78 -19.87 6.67
C VAL A 152 -7.89 -20.05 7.70
N GLU A 153 -8.72 -19.03 7.86
CA GLU A 153 -9.89 -19.04 8.72
C GLU A 153 -11.16 -18.71 7.95
N THR A 154 -12.27 -19.25 8.42
CA THR A 154 -13.60 -18.91 7.91
C THR A 154 -14.17 -17.75 8.72
N VAL A 155 -14.63 -16.71 8.03
CA VAL A 155 -15.16 -15.49 8.63
C VAL A 155 -16.57 -15.24 8.14
N GLU A 156 -17.50 -15.01 9.07
CA GLU A 156 -18.86 -14.59 8.76
C GLU A 156 -18.94 -13.07 8.72
N VAL A 157 -19.20 -12.50 7.54
CA VAL A 157 -19.36 -11.06 7.35
C VAL A 157 -20.84 -10.76 7.12
N ALA A 158 -21.42 -9.92 7.98
CA ALA A 158 -22.82 -9.51 7.86
C ALA A 158 -23.09 -8.96 6.45
N GLU A 159 -24.23 -9.35 5.87
CA GLU A 159 -24.70 -8.96 4.53
C GLU A 159 -23.89 -9.52 3.33
N VAL A 160 -22.70 -10.07 3.57
CA VAL A 160 -21.84 -10.67 2.54
C VAL A 160 -21.90 -12.21 2.59
N GLY A 161 -21.89 -12.79 3.79
CA GLY A 161 -21.88 -14.24 4.02
C GLY A 161 -20.50 -14.75 4.46
N THR A 162 -20.29 -16.04 4.23
CA THR A 162 -19.08 -16.77 4.63
C THR A 162 -17.92 -16.48 3.67
N LEU A 163 -16.79 -16.03 4.20
CA LEU A 163 -15.55 -15.77 3.46
C LEU A 163 -14.37 -16.56 4.06
N GLU A 164 -13.32 -16.76 3.27
CA GLU A 164 -12.01 -17.21 3.75
C GLU A 164 -11.09 -15.99 3.95
N ALA A 165 -10.37 -15.97 5.07
CA ALA A 165 -9.31 -15.01 5.35
C ALA A 165 -8.00 -15.73 5.65
N PHE A 166 -6.88 -15.09 5.37
CA PHE A 166 -5.54 -15.62 5.63
C PHE A 166 -4.57 -14.49 5.96
N ASN A 167 -3.43 -14.82 6.57
CA ASN A 167 -2.42 -13.81 6.92
C ASN A 167 -1.73 -13.25 5.67
N THR A 168 -1.52 -11.93 5.63
CA THR A 168 -0.80 -11.17 4.59
C THR A 168 0.32 -10.34 5.15
#